data_AF-A0A0P1NY48-F1
#
_entry.id   AF-A0A0P1NY48-F1
#
_cell.length_a   1.000
_cell.length_b   1.000
_cell.length_c   1.000
_cell.angle_alpha   90.00
_cell.angle_beta   90.00
_cell.angle_gamma   90.00
#
_symmetry.space_group_name_H-M   'P 1'
#
loop_
_entity.id
_entity.type
_entity.pdbx_description
1 polymer ?
#
loop_
_entity_poly.entity_id
_entity_poly.type
_entity_poly.pdbx_seq_one_letter_code
_entity_poly.pdbx_strand_id
1 'polypeptide(L)'
;MKKLILFLSLLLFGGVLALAQVETSVPRSYSMPQFYFTALNFAGDFAQNMQQSRVDVYVQVPYEFLQFVKEEDHYSASYEVTLNVSTAKGKYVTEKSWTQKVLAENFEQTISKAFWDISQAFLNLPFGDYKISVQVIDLDTKRGFKKEGFVSVKDFSKSPLTISDLMMVSSVKVEDGVKTIVPNVSNTITSTGNKNFYLFFEVYNNTTFEDSLNITYRINRLTRKKQVQIYTGSVSEFIKPGRNSVILEISQPQLGFGDYVILVEGRMASNRDYYYVVQKNFMVRWHEIPELISDLDKAIEQLVYIAKPEEINYIKSASDDAEKERRFLEFWRKKDPTPNTLKNELMEEYYGRVKYANEHFGHYIEGWKTDMGMVYIIFGPPSSVDRHPFDIDSKPYEIWYYYEINRRFIFVDETGFGDYRLITPLWDEWTRNIWR
;
A
#
# COMPACT_ATOMS: atom_id res chain seq x y z
N MET A 1 63.72 -14.19 22.32
CA MET A 1 62.98 -12.90 22.39
C MET A 1 62.52 -12.54 20.97
N LYS A 2 61.31 -12.96 20.59
CA LYS A 2 60.74 -12.73 19.24
C LYS A 2 59.94 -11.43 19.28
N LYS A 3 60.26 -10.50 18.38
CA LYS A 3 59.61 -9.19 18.22
C LYS A 3 58.19 -9.36 17.66
N LEU A 4 57.21 -8.79 18.35
CA LEU A 4 55.82 -8.72 17.94
C LEU A 4 55.67 -7.51 17.01
N ILE A 5 55.35 -7.76 15.73
CA ILE A 5 55.03 -6.72 14.74
C ILE A 5 53.52 -6.46 14.85
N LEU A 6 53.16 -5.24 15.25
CA LEU A 6 51.79 -4.76 15.30
C LEU A 6 51.34 -4.38 13.88
N PHE A 7 50.43 -5.15 13.28
CA PHE A 7 49.76 -4.76 12.05
C PHE A 7 48.61 -3.80 12.40
N LEU A 8 48.78 -2.52 12.06
CA LEU A 8 47.73 -1.52 12.13
C LEU A 8 46.85 -1.68 10.88
N SER A 9 45.72 -2.37 11.00
CA SER A 9 44.73 -2.46 9.92
C SER A 9 43.96 -1.14 9.84
N LEU A 10 44.33 -0.29 8.88
CA LEU A 10 43.58 0.89 8.49
C LEU A 10 42.28 0.43 7.81
N LEU A 11 41.18 0.43 8.56
CA LEU A 11 39.83 0.24 8.04
C LEU A 11 39.45 1.49 7.22
N LEU A 12 39.71 1.46 5.92
CA LEU A 12 39.11 2.37 4.94
C LEU A 12 37.62 2.03 4.82
N PHE A 13 36.80 2.72 5.60
CA PHE A 13 35.36 2.80 5.35
C PHE A 13 35.16 3.62 4.07
N GLY A 14 35.19 2.93 2.92
CA GLY A 14 34.69 3.47 1.66
C GLY A 14 33.17 3.55 1.74
N GLY A 15 32.65 4.61 2.36
CA GLY A 15 31.25 4.97 2.23
C GLY A 15 30.98 5.35 0.79
N VAL A 16 30.36 4.46 0.02
CA VAL A 16 29.72 4.83 -1.24
C VAL A 16 28.52 5.69 -0.87
N LEU A 17 28.73 7.01 -0.82
CA LEU A 17 27.63 7.95 -0.97
C LEU A 17 27.13 7.79 -2.41
N ALA A 18 26.14 6.93 -2.59
CA ALA A 18 25.35 6.91 -3.81
C ALA A 18 24.62 8.26 -3.88
N LEU A 19 25.22 9.26 -4.53
CA LEU A 19 24.53 10.48 -4.91
C LEU A 19 23.44 10.06 -5.89
N ALA A 20 22.19 10.01 -5.41
CA ALA A 20 21.04 9.59 -6.18
C ALA A 20 21.03 10.33 -7.52
N GLN A 21 21.05 9.59 -8.63
CA GLN A 21 20.96 10.16 -9.96
C GLN A 21 19.56 10.74 -10.14
N VAL A 22 19.45 12.02 -10.51
CA VAL A 22 18.17 12.59 -10.92
C VAL A 22 17.75 11.87 -12.19
N GLU A 23 16.54 11.32 -12.17
CA GLU A 23 16.01 10.53 -13.27
C GLU A 23 15.66 11.50 -14.40
N THR A 24 16.29 11.33 -15.56
CA THR A 24 16.11 12.16 -16.76
C THR A 24 15.00 11.65 -17.68
N SER A 25 14.33 10.58 -17.28
CA SER A 25 13.17 9.99 -17.97
C SER A 25 11.99 9.88 -17.04
N VAL A 26 10.77 10.06 -17.56
CA VAL A 26 9.55 9.77 -16.81
C VAL A 26 9.59 8.30 -16.38
N PRO A 27 9.54 7.99 -15.07
CA PRO A 27 9.51 6.62 -14.59
C PRO A 27 8.35 5.88 -15.24
N ARG A 28 8.61 4.70 -15.79
CA ARG A 28 7.56 3.80 -16.31
C ARG A 28 6.66 3.40 -15.13
N SER A 29 5.57 4.15 -14.96
CA SER A 29 4.60 4.07 -13.86
C SER A 29 5.25 4.25 -12.49
N TYR A 30 4.92 5.35 -11.81
CA TYR A 30 5.21 5.55 -10.40
C TYR A 30 4.51 4.48 -9.55
N SER A 31 5.09 3.28 -9.49
CA SER A 31 4.81 2.15 -8.58
C SER A 31 3.41 2.10 -7.98
N MET A 32 2.39 1.89 -8.83
CA MET A 32 1.16 1.24 -8.35
C MET A 32 1.48 -0.21 -7.97
N PRO A 33 0.82 -0.78 -6.95
CA PRO A 33 1.04 -2.16 -6.59
C PRO A 33 0.63 -3.07 -7.77
N GLN A 34 1.60 -3.79 -8.30
CA GLN A 34 1.40 -4.69 -9.45
C GLN A 34 0.52 -5.91 -9.09
N PHE A 35 0.37 -6.20 -7.79
CA PHE A 35 -0.52 -7.22 -7.22
C PHE A 35 -0.74 -6.92 -5.73
N TYR A 36 -1.74 -7.53 -5.10
CA TYR A 36 -1.93 -7.51 -3.64
C TYR A 36 -1.78 -8.91 -3.07
N PHE A 37 -1.37 -9.00 -1.81
CA PHE A 37 -1.44 -10.27 -1.10
C PHE A 37 -1.77 -10.07 0.37
N THR A 38 -2.38 -11.08 0.98
CA THR A 38 -2.58 -11.14 2.43
C THR A 38 -2.30 -12.56 2.92
N ALA A 39 -1.66 -12.67 4.09
CA ALA A 39 -1.41 -13.93 4.77
C ALA A 39 -2.16 -13.93 6.09
N LEU A 40 -2.91 -14.99 6.36
CA LEU A 40 -3.83 -15.09 7.50
C LEU A 40 -3.59 -16.40 8.24
N ASN A 41 -3.43 -16.33 9.55
CA ASN A 41 -3.25 -17.51 10.38
C ASN A 41 -4.58 -18.08 10.90
N PHE A 42 -4.78 -19.37 10.66
CA PHE A 42 -5.89 -20.21 11.14
C PHE A 42 -5.33 -21.46 11.84
N ALA A 43 -6.12 -22.13 12.68
CA ALA A 43 -5.67 -23.33 13.38
C ALA A 43 -5.29 -24.49 12.45
N GLY A 44 -6.04 -24.69 11.35
CA GLY A 44 -5.89 -25.86 10.47
C GLY A 44 -6.45 -27.15 11.06
N ASP A 45 -6.49 -28.21 10.25
CA ASP A 45 -7.07 -29.52 10.58
C ASP A 45 -5.98 -30.53 10.97
N PHE A 46 -5.13 -30.17 11.94
CA PHE A 46 -3.98 -30.98 12.34
C PHE A 46 -4.16 -31.62 13.71
N ALA A 47 -3.52 -32.78 13.90
CA ALA A 47 -3.39 -33.37 15.23
C ALA A 47 -2.68 -32.38 16.16
N GLN A 48 -3.19 -32.21 17.39
CA GLN A 48 -2.67 -31.25 18.39
C GLN A 48 -1.14 -31.35 18.63
N ASN A 49 -0.52 -32.46 18.25
CA ASN A 49 0.88 -32.76 18.49
C ASN A 49 1.86 -32.12 17.49
N MET A 50 1.39 -31.50 16.39
CA MET A 50 2.28 -31.02 15.33
C MET A 50 2.91 -29.64 15.59
N GLN A 51 2.52 -28.93 16.66
CA GLN A 51 3.02 -27.58 17.01
C GLN A 51 3.06 -26.60 15.82
N GLN A 52 2.04 -26.68 14.97
CA GLN A 52 1.92 -25.94 13.72
C GLN A 52 0.49 -25.43 13.56
N SER A 53 0.34 -24.36 12.80
CA SER A 53 -0.95 -23.80 12.39
C SER A 53 -0.94 -23.50 10.90
N ARG A 54 -2.14 -23.38 10.31
CA ARG A 54 -2.35 -23.08 8.89
C ARG A 54 -2.14 -21.59 8.63
N VAL A 55 -1.44 -21.25 7.55
CA VAL A 55 -1.34 -19.89 7.01
C VAL A 55 -1.89 -19.92 5.60
N ASP A 56 -3.01 -19.23 5.40
CA ASP A 56 -3.64 -19.06 4.10
C ASP A 56 -3.10 -17.78 3.46
N VAL A 57 -2.54 -17.89 2.26
CA VAL A 57 -1.98 -16.78 1.48
C VAL A 57 -2.83 -16.57 0.25
N TYR A 58 -3.43 -15.40 0.14
CA TYR A 58 -4.22 -14.95 -1.00
C TYR A 58 -3.40 -13.97 -1.81
N VAL A 59 -3.41 -14.11 -3.13
CA VAL A 59 -2.70 -13.24 -4.07
C VAL A 59 -3.69 -12.77 -5.13
N GLN A 60 -3.86 -11.46 -5.23
CA GLN A 60 -4.73 -10.81 -6.20
C GLN A 60 -3.90 -10.12 -7.28
N VAL A 61 -4.05 -10.56 -8.53
CA VAL A 61 -3.30 -10.05 -9.69
C VAL A 61 -4.26 -9.37 -10.67
N PRO A 62 -4.17 -8.04 -10.85
CA PRO A 62 -4.96 -7.33 -11.86
C PRO A 62 -4.57 -7.74 -13.30
N TYR A 63 -5.57 -7.78 -14.19
CA TYR A 63 -5.36 -8.21 -15.58
C TYR A 63 -4.42 -7.27 -16.35
N GLU A 64 -4.47 -5.96 -16.05
CA GLU A 64 -3.59 -4.96 -16.68
C GLU A 64 -2.08 -5.22 -16.49
N PHE A 65 -1.70 -6.07 -15.53
CA PHE A 65 -0.30 -6.44 -15.26
C PHE A 65 0.10 -7.79 -15.86
N LEU A 66 -0.81 -8.47 -16.55
CA LEU A 66 -0.59 -9.73 -17.23
C LEU A 66 -0.50 -9.52 -18.74
N GLN A 67 0.36 -10.29 -19.39
CA GLN A 67 0.42 -10.33 -20.84
C GLN A 67 -0.58 -11.36 -21.35
N PHE A 68 -1.68 -10.87 -21.92
CA PHE A 68 -2.64 -11.73 -22.60
C PHE A 68 -2.17 -12.07 -24.01
N VAL A 69 -2.35 -13.34 -24.37
CA VAL A 69 -2.15 -13.90 -25.71
C VAL A 69 -3.52 -14.21 -26.29
N LYS A 70 -3.74 -13.79 -27.53
CA LYS A 70 -4.99 -14.07 -28.25
C LYS A 70 -5.05 -15.56 -28.62
N GLU A 71 -6.11 -16.24 -28.19
CA GLU A 71 -6.53 -17.56 -28.66
C GLU A 71 -7.69 -17.38 -29.68
N GLU A 72 -8.31 -18.46 -30.17
CA GLU A 72 -9.27 -18.40 -31.29
C GLU A 72 -10.42 -17.39 -31.06
N ASP A 73 -11.11 -17.52 -29.92
CA ASP A 73 -12.30 -16.73 -29.55
C ASP A 73 -12.13 -15.95 -28.23
N HIS A 74 -11.00 -16.09 -27.56
CA HIS A 74 -10.72 -15.47 -26.26
C HIS A 74 -9.24 -15.09 -26.13
N TYR A 75 -8.86 -14.59 -24.96
CA TYR A 75 -7.49 -14.27 -24.60
C TYR A 75 -7.12 -15.04 -23.34
N SER A 76 -5.87 -15.48 -23.22
CA SER A 76 -5.38 -16.10 -22.00
C SER A 76 -4.05 -15.52 -21.55
N ALA A 77 -3.82 -15.55 -20.25
CA ALA A 77 -2.52 -15.21 -19.66
C ALA A 77 -2.19 -16.26 -18.60
N SER A 78 -0.91 -16.54 -18.40
CA SER A 78 -0.47 -17.42 -17.32
C SER A 78 0.57 -16.75 -16.45
N TYR A 79 0.49 -16.95 -15.14
CA TYR A 79 1.44 -16.40 -14.19
C TYR A 79 1.80 -17.42 -13.11
N GLU A 80 3.02 -17.33 -12.59
CA GLU A 80 3.50 -18.12 -11.46
C GLU A 80 3.57 -17.25 -10.21
N VAL A 81 3.11 -17.79 -9.09
CA VAL A 81 3.31 -17.21 -7.76
C VAL A 81 4.29 -18.06 -7.00
N THR A 82 5.30 -17.43 -6.39
CA THR A 82 6.30 -18.08 -5.55
C THR A 82 6.34 -17.42 -4.18
N LEU A 83 6.08 -18.20 -3.13
CA LEU A 83 6.15 -17.82 -1.74
C LEU A 83 7.47 -18.29 -1.15
N ASN A 84 8.28 -17.35 -0.67
CA ASN A 84 9.50 -17.60 0.07
C ASN A 84 9.27 -17.22 1.55
N VAL A 85 9.34 -18.20 2.44
CA VAL A 85 9.14 -17.99 3.88
C VAL A 85 10.47 -18.02 4.61
N SER A 86 10.70 -17.00 5.42
CA SER A 86 11.85 -16.89 6.31
C SER A 86 11.41 -16.51 7.72
N THR A 87 12.19 -16.87 8.72
CA THR A 87 11.98 -16.36 10.08
C THR A 87 12.20 -14.85 10.12
N ALA A 88 11.73 -14.17 11.17
CA ALA A 88 12.02 -12.75 11.37
C ALA A 88 13.53 -12.39 11.33
N LYS A 89 14.42 -13.35 11.59
CA LYS A 89 15.89 -13.19 11.51
C LYS A 89 16.47 -13.49 10.12
N GLY A 90 15.63 -13.72 9.11
CA GLY A 90 16.03 -14.01 7.74
C GLY A 90 16.47 -15.45 7.46
N LYS A 91 16.33 -16.38 8.42
CA LYS A 91 16.62 -17.81 8.18
C LYS A 91 15.52 -18.39 7.28
N TYR A 92 15.91 -19.03 6.17
CA TYR A 92 15.00 -19.76 5.29
C TYR A 92 14.19 -20.83 6.06
N VAL A 93 12.91 -20.96 5.73
CA VAL A 93 11.97 -21.92 6.33
C VAL A 93 11.41 -22.86 5.28
N THR A 94 10.75 -22.32 4.27
CA THR A 94 10.12 -23.10 3.20
C THR A 94 9.83 -22.24 1.98
N GLU A 95 9.55 -22.91 0.86
CA GLU A 95 9.10 -22.31 -0.40
C GLU A 95 7.85 -23.04 -0.89
N LYS A 96 6.96 -22.31 -1.56
CA LYS A 96 5.84 -22.90 -2.29
C LYS A 96 5.55 -22.08 -3.53
N SER A 97 5.41 -22.73 -4.68
CA SER A 97 5.02 -22.09 -5.93
C SER A 97 3.80 -22.76 -6.55
N TRP A 98 3.05 -21.99 -7.35
CA TRP A 98 1.97 -22.50 -8.18
C TRP A 98 1.78 -21.62 -9.40
N THR A 99 1.20 -22.20 -10.45
CA THR A 99 0.85 -21.50 -11.69
C THR A 99 -0.65 -21.29 -11.76
N GLN A 100 -1.07 -20.18 -12.34
CA GLN A 100 -2.46 -19.85 -12.67
C GLN A 100 -2.58 -19.51 -14.14
N LYS A 101 -3.68 -19.93 -14.76
CA LYS A 101 -4.09 -19.50 -16.10
C LYS A 101 -5.41 -18.74 -15.96
N VAL A 102 -5.46 -17.54 -16.53
CA VAL A 102 -6.65 -16.68 -16.54
C VAL A 102 -7.15 -16.54 -17.98
N LEU A 103 -8.47 -16.34 -18.11
CA LEU A 103 -9.15 -16.17 -19.40
C LEU A 103 -9.83 -14.81 -19.42
N ALA A 104 -9.73 -14.12 -20.55
CA ALA A 104 -10.46 -12.90 -20.85
C ALA A 104 -11.25 -13.12 -22.14
N GLU A 105 -12.55 -12.84 -22.11
CA GLU A 105 -13.47 -13.09 -23.22
C GLU A 105 -13.22 -12.13 -24.39
N ASN A 106 -12.70 -10.94 -24.11
CA ASN A 106 -12.46 -9.90 -25.11
C ASN A 106 -11.24 -9.05 -24.75
N PHE A 107 -10.79 -8.25 -25.72
CA PHE A 107 -9.60 -7.41 -25.57
C PHE A 107 -9.76 -6.36 -24.45
N GLU A 108 -10.95 -5.79 -24.26
CA GLU A 108 -11.18 -4.77 -23.23
C GLU A 108 -10.92 -5.31 -21.82
N GLN A 109 -11.28 -6.56 -21.55
CA GLN A 109 -10.97 -7.22 -20.27
C GLN A 109 -9.46 -7.33 -20.02
N THR A 110 -8.65 -7.56 -21.07
CA THR A 110 -7.19 -7.76 -20.93
C THR A 110 -6.44 -6.53 -20.43
N ILE A 111 -6.98 -5.34 -20.70
CA ILE A 111 -6.38 -4.06 -20.31
C ILE A 111 -7.14 -3.39 -19.16
N SER A 112 -8.17 -4.04 -18.63
CA SER A 112 -9.07 -3.44 -17.65
C SER A 112 -8.54 -3.59 -16.21
N LYS A 113 -8.58 -2.47 -15.48
CA LYS A 113 -8.31 -2.42 -14.03
C LYS A 113 -9.43 -3.01 -13.18
N ALA A 114 -10.60 -3.27 -13.80
CA ALA A 114 -11.76 -3.83 -13.13
C ALA A 114 -11.74 -5.37 -13.07
N PHE A 115 -10.82 -6.01 -13.79
CA PHE A 115 -10.65 -7.46 -13.79
C PHE A 115 -9.35 -7.83 -13.09
N TRP A 116 -9.45 -8.84 -12.23
CA TRP A 116 -8.34 -9.40 -11.49
C TRP A 116 -8.60 -10.87 -11.23
N ASP A 117 -7.53 -11.62 -11.05
CA ASP A 117 -7.59 -12.99 -10.56
C ASP A 117 -7.20 -13.03 -9.07
N ILE A 118 -7.80 -13.96 -8.32
CA ILE A 118 -7.40 -14.26 -6.94
C ILE A 118 -7.01 -15.72 -6.88
N SER A 119 -5.74 -15.98 -6.59
CA SER A 119 -5.25 -17.31 -6.30
C SER A 119 -4.87 -17.46 -4.83
N GLN A 120 -4.89 -18.70 -4.34
CA GLN A 120 -4.63 -19.00 -2.94
C GLN A 120 -3.77 -20.25 -2.79
N ALA A 121 -2.95 -20.24 -1.75
CA ALA A 121 -2.25 -21.41 -1.27
C ALA A 121 -2.18 -21.37 0.25
N PHE A 122 -2.13 -22.54 0.89
CA PHE A 122 -1.87 -22.62 2.32
C PHE A 122 -0.50 -23.21 2.60
N LEU A 123 0.06 -22.84 3.75
CA LEU A 123 1.30 -23.35 4.32
C LEU A 123 1.02 -23.81 5.76
N ASN A 124 1.70 -24.87 6.19
CA ASN A 124 1.68 -25.27 7.58
C ASN A 124 3.01 -24.86 8.19
N LEU A 125 2.97 -23.93 9.14
CA LEU A 125 4.16 -23.34 9.72
C LEU A 125 4.19 -23.61 11.23
N PRO A 126 5.36 -23.87 11.82
CA PRO A 126 5.52 -23.91 13.26
C PRO A 126 5.15 -22.57 13.90
N PHE A 127 4.77 -22.58 15.17
CA PHE A 127 4.47 -21.33 15.87
C PHE A 127 5.67 -20.36 15.85
N GLY A 128 5.41 -19.09 15.57
CA GLY A 128 6.46 -18.06 15.47
C GLY A 128 6.16 -16.97 14.43
N ASP A 129 7.08 -16.02 14.32
CA ASP A 129 6.96 -14.88 13.41
C ASP A 129 7.79 -15.09 12.13
N TYR A 130 7.15 -14.86 11.00
CA TYR A 130 7.72 -15.09 9.68
C TYR A 130 7.59 -13.88 8.78
N LYS A 131 8.60 -13.71 7.92
CA LYS A 131 8.54 -12.86 6.74
C LYS A 131 8.19 -13.73 5.53
N ILE A 132 7.12 -13.39 4.84
CA ILE A 132 6.72 -14.00 3.58
C ILE A 132 7.07 -13.04 2.45
N SER A 133 7.89 -13.51 1.52
CA SER A 133 8.15 -12.83 0.27
C SER A 133 7.37 -13.50 -0.85
N VAL A 134 6.48 -12.74 -1.49
CA VAL A 134 5.65 -13.19 -2.60
C VAL A 134 6.23 -12.63 -3.89
N GLN A 135 6.49 -13.49 -4.86
CA GLN A 135 6.85 -13.11 -6.21
C GLN A 135 5.75 -13.55 -7.16
N VAL A 136 5.35 -12.68 -8.08
CA VAL A 136 4.42 -12.98 -9.19
C VAL A 136 5.20 -12.78 -10.49
N ILE A 137 5.26 -13.80 -11.34
CA ILE A 137 5.96 -13.77 -12.62
C ILE A 137 4.97 -14.07 -13.74
N ASP A 138 4.81 -13.11 -14.66
CA ASP A 138 4.10 -13.34 -15.91
C ASP A 138 4.89 -14.32 -16.79
N LEU A 139 4.26 -15.40 -17.23
CA LEU A 139 4.96 -16.51 -17.88
C LEU A 139 5.32 -16.23 -19.35
N ASP A 140 4.68 -15.26 -19.99
CA ASP A 140 4.98 -14.89 -21.38
C ASP A 140 6.13 -13.88 -21.47
N THR A 141 6.07 -12.81 -20.67
CA THR A 141 7.08 -11.74 -20.67
C THR A 141 8.25 -11.99 -19.73
N LYS A 142 8.11 -12.95 -18.79
CA LYS A 142 9.02 -13.18 -17.66
C LYS A 142 9.18 -11.99 -16.73
N ARG A 143 8.31 -10.99 -16.85
CA ARG A 143 8.30 -9.83 -15.94
C ARG A 143 7.82 -10.28 -14.57
N GLY A 144 8.63 -10.01 -13.55
CA GLY A 144 8.37 -10.39 -12.18
C GLY A 144 8.12 -9.19 -11.28
N PHE A 145 7.23 -9.36 -10.32
CA PHE A 145 6.91 -8.40 -9.27
C PHE A 145 7.10 -9.06 -7.92
N LYS A 146 7.56 -8.31 -6.92
CA LYS A 146 7.86 -8.85 -5.59
C LYS A 146 7.27 -7.97 -4.50
N LYS A 147 6.66 -8.60 -3.50
CA LYS A 147 6.22 -7.94 -2.27
C LYS A 147 6.62 -8.77 -1.05
N GLU A 148 6.72 -8.11 0.09
CA GLU A 148 7.02 -8.75 1.36
C GLU A 148 5.97 -8.37 2.40
N GLY A 149 5.78 -9.24 3.38
CA GLY A 149 4.85 -9.06 4.48
C GLY A 149 5.16 -10.03 5.60
N PHE A 150 4.42 -9.91 6.69
CA PHE A 150 4.71 -10.63 7.93
C PHE A 150 3.47 -11.37 8.40
N VAL A 151 3.68 -12.52 9.03
CA VAL A 151 2.63 -13.29 9.69
C VAL A 151 3.15 -13.86 11.01
N SER A 152 2.30 -13.80 12.04
CA SER A 152 2.55 -14.42 13.33
C SER A 152 1.70 -15.69 13.43
N VAL A 153 2.35 -16.83 13.49
CA VAL A 153 1.72 -18.15 13.56
C VAL A 153 1.54 -18.53 15.01
N LYS A 154 0.28 -18.61 15.44
CA LYS A 154 -0.12 -18.75 16.83
C LYS A 154 -0.55 -20.18 17.13
N ASP A 155 -0.49 -20.53 18.41
CA ASP A 155 -1.10 -21.75 18.94
C ASP A 155 -2.52 -21.44 19.39
N PHE A 156 -3.51 -21.99 18.67
CA PHE A 156 -4.92 -21.76 18.96
C PHE A 156 -5.47 -22.62 20.10
N SER A 157 -4.69 -23.57 20.64
CA SER A 157 -5.13 -24.52 21.67
C SER A 157 -4.86 -24.06 23.12
N LYS A 158 -4.02 -23.03 23.31
CA LYS A 158 -3.53 -22.60 24.63
C LYS A 158 -4.55 -21.88 25.51
N SER A 159 -5.70 -21.49 24.97
CA SER A 159 -6.69 -20.69 25.69
C SER A 159 -8.10 -21.23 25.45
N PRO A 160 -9.02 -21.09 26.42
CA PRO A 160 -10.41 -21.55 26.27
C PRO A 160 -11.11 -20.97 25.03
N LEU A 161 -10.73 -19.74 24.64
CA LEU A 161 -11.22 -19.04 23.47
C LEU A 161 -10.02 -18.47 22.70
N THR A 162 -9.96 -18.73 21.39
CA THR A 162 -9.04 -18.05 20.47
C THR A 162 -9.75 -17.65 19.18
N ILE A 163 -9.22 -16.66 18.47
CA ILE A 163 -9.78 -16.14 17.21
C ILE A 163 -8.67 -16.11 16.16
N SER A 164 -8.96 -16.56 14.94
CA SER A 164 -8.05 -16.46 13.80
C SER A 164 -7.71 -15.01 13.44
N ASP A 165 -6.78 -14.82 12.52
CA ASP A 165 -6.62 -13.50 11.91
C ASP A 165 -7.89 -13.09 11.14
N LEU A 166 -8.11 -11.77 11.02
CA LEU A 166 -9.29 -11.21 10.37
C LEU A 166 -9.08 -11.08 8.85
N MET A 167 -9.98 -11.68 8.08
CA MET A 167 -10.10 -11.48 6.64
C MET A 167 -11.10 -10.37 6.34
N MET A 168 -10.71 -9.37 5.57
CA MET A 168 -11.69 -8.46 4.98
C MET A 168 -12.39 -9.14 3.82
N VAL A 169 -13.70 -8.93 3.69
CA VAL A 169 -14.54 -9.55 2.67
C VAL A 169 -15.17 -8.46 1.82
N SER A 170 -15.00 -8.57 0.50
CA SER A 170 -15.51 -7.59 -0.47
C SER A 170 -17.00 -7.81 -0.77
N SER A 171 -17.45 -9.07 -0.80
CA SER A 171 -18.86 -9.43 -0.97
C SER A 171 -19.16 -10.79 -0.32
N VAL A 172 -20.41 -10.93 0.12
CA VAL A 172 -20.97 -12.19 0.61
C VAL A 172 -22.12 -12.55 -0.32
N LYS A 173 -21.98 -13.66 -1.05
CA LYS A 173 -23.04 -14.23 -1.88
C LYS A 173 -23.72 -15.35 -1.11
N VAL A 174 -25.04 -15.45 -1.22
CA VAL A 174 -25.81 -16.54 -0.63
C VAL A 174 -26.51 -17.28 -1.76
N GLU A 175 -26.08 -18.50 -2.02
CA GLU A 175 -26.65 -19.38 -3.04
C GLU A 175 -27.06 -20.69 -2.35
N ASP A 176 -28.33 -21.07 -2.45
CA ASP A 176 -28.89 -22.28 -1.82
C ASP A 176 -28.61 -22.43 -0.32
N GLY A 177 -28.55 -21.31 0.40
CA GLY A 177 -28.23 -21.26 1.83
C GLY A 177 -26.73 -21.39 2.15
N VAL A 178 -25.88 -21.60 1.14
CA VAL A 178 -24.42 -21.57 1.27
C VAL A 178 -23.94 -20.14 1.11
N LYS A 179 -23.19 -19.65 2.11
CA LYS A 179 -22.54 -18.35 2.05
C LYS A 179 -21.16 -18.49 1.40
N THR A 180 -20.99 -17.88 0.24
CA THR A 180 -19.70 -17.75 -0.45
C THR A 180 -19.15 -16.35 -0.24
N ILE A 181 -17.92 -16.25 0.26
CA ILE A 181 -17.26 -14.96 0.49
C ILE A 181 -16.22 -14.70 -0.60
N VAL A 182 -16.09 -13.44 -1.01
CA VAL A 182 -14.99 -12.99 -1.86
C VAL A 182 -14.01 -12.22 -0.98
N PRO A 183 -12.75 -12.66 -0.84
CA PRO A 183 -11.78 -11.97 0.00
C PRO A 183 -11.45 -10.59 -0.59
N ASN A 184 -11.24 -9.61 0.31
CA ASN A 184 -10.63 -8.33 -0.02
C ASN A 184 -9.14 -8.42 0.31
N VAL A 185 -8.35 -8.81 -0.69
CA VAL A 185 -6.91 -9.09 -0.54
C VAL A 185 -6.10 -7.81 -0.33
N SER A 186 -6.54 -6.69 -0.92
CA SER A 186 -5.89 -5.38 -0.77
C SER A 186 -6.09 -4.75 0.60
N ASN A 187 -7.01 -5.29 1.43
CA ASN A 187 -7.45 -4.69 2.69
C ASN A 187 -7.83 -3.21 2.52
N THR A 188 -8.43 -2.89 1.37
CA THR A 188 -8.81 -1.52 1.01
C THR A 188 -10.30 -1.45 0.78
N ILE A 189 -10.97 -0.52 1.45
CA ILE A 189 -12.38 -0.20 1.24
C ILE A 189 -12.46 0.98 0.30
N THR A 190 -13.25 0.84 -0.76
CA THR A 190 -13.60 1.97 -1.63
C THR A 190 -14.70 2.79 -0.98
N SER A 191 -14.40 4.04 -0.63
CA SER A 191 -15.27 4.93 0.15
C SER A 191 -16.48 5.50 -0.62
N THR A 192 -16.89 4.92 -1.75
CA THR A 192 -18.09 5.37 -2.46
C THR A 192 -19.34 5.00 -1.64
N GLY A 193 -19.72 5.89 -0.71
CA GLY A 193 -21.01 5.97 -0.04
C GLY A 193 -21.33 4.88 0.96
N ASN A 194 -20.96 5.06 2.24
CA ASN A 194 -21.58 4.39 3.40
C ASN A 194 -21.80 2.88 3.24
N LYS A 195 -20.89 2.19 2.56
CA LYS A 195 -21.07 0.77 2.29
C LYS A 195 -20.69 -0.02 3.53
N ASN A 196 -21.51 -1.01 3.82
CA ASN A 196 -21.15 -2.05 4.78
C ASN A 196 -19.94 -2.80 4.24
N PHE A 197 -19.07 -3.23 5.13
CA PHE A 197 -18.03 -4.19 4.79
C PHE A 197 -18.08 -5.33 5.80
N TYR A 198 -17.53 -6.47 5.40
CA TYR A 198 -17.61 -7.69 6.19
C TYR A 198 -16.22 -8.13 6.62
N LEU A 199 -16.14 -8.72 7.81
CA LEU A 199 -14.99 -9.46 8.27
C LEU A 199 -15.35 -10.94 8.36
N PHE A 200 -14.46 -11.80 7.89
CA PHE A 200 -14.52 -13.23 8.14
C PHE A 200 -13.40 -13.64 9.10
N PHE A 201 -13.73 -14.48 10.08
CA PHE A 201 -12.77 -15.10 10.97
C PHE A 201 -13.35 -16.38 11.59
N GLU A 202 -12.46 -17.22 12.11
CA GLU A 202 -12.82 -18.41 12.86
C GLU A 202 -12.64 -18.15 14.36
N VAL A 203 -13.64 -18.58 15.13
CA VAL A 203 -13.59 -18.64 16.60
C VAL A 203 -13.37 -20.10 16.99
N TYR A 204 -12.36 -20.35 17.80
CA TYR A 204 -12.07 -21.67 18.37
C TYR A 204 -12.49 -21.67 19.83
N ASN A 205 -13.59 -22.38 20.11
CA ASN A 205 -14.04 -22.67 21.46
C ASN A 205 -13.38 -23.96 21.93
N ASN A 206 -12.32 -23.86 22.72
CA ASN A 206 -11.59 -25.02 23.23
C ASN A 206 -12.19 -25.58 24.53
N THR A 207 -13.38 -25.10 24.93
CA THR A 207 -14.14 -25.67 26.04
C THR A 207 -14.98 -26.87 25.59
N THR A 208 -15.67 -27.50 26.54
CA THR A 208 -16.55 -28.66 26.30
C THR A 208 -18.03 -28.29 26.21
N PHE A 209 -18.37 -27.00 26.28
CA PHE A 209 -19.76 -26.54 26.30
C PHE A 209 -20.01 -25.46 25.23
N GLU A 210 -21.27 -25.35 24.81
CA GLU A 210 -21.73 -24.29 23.92
C GLU A 210 -21.93 -22.99 24.72
N ASP A 211 -21.66 -21.84 24.12
CA ASP A 211 -21.84 -20.53 24.78
C ASP A 211 -22.25 -19.45 23.78
N SER A 212 -22.72 -18.32 24.31
CA SER A 212 -22.85 -17.08 23.58
C SER A 212 -21.52 -16.31 23.66
N LEU A 213 -21.03 -15.84 22.52
CA LEU A 213 -19.87 -15.00 22.39
C LEU A 213 -20.29 -13.55 22.14
N ASN A 214 -19.98 -12.66 23.09
CA ASN A 214 -20.13 -11.22 22.88
C ASN A 214 -18.92 -10.72 22.09
N ILE A 215 -19.15 -10.26 20.86
CA ILE A 215 -18.14 -9.71 19.98
C ILE A 215 -18.26 -8.19 20.01
N THR A 216 -17.24 -7.49 20.47
CA THR A 216 -17.15 -6.02 20.42
C THR A 216 -16.04 -5.64 19.46
N TYR A 217 -16.30 -4.68 18.58
CA TYR A 217 -15.29 -4.18 17.64
C TYR A 217 -15.16 -2.66 17.72
N ARG A 218 -13.93 -2.17 17.51
CA ARG A 218 -13.58 -0.74 17.53
C ARG A 218 -12.72 -0.42 16.32
N ILE A 219 -13.05 0.66 15.62
CA ILE A 219 -12.29 1.16 14.48
C ILE A 219 -11.62 2.46 14.89
N ASN A 220 -10.30 2.50 14.79
CA ASN A 220 -9.50 3.67 15.06
C ASN A 220 -8.83 4.16 13.77
N ARG A 221 -8.93 5.47 13.49
CA ARG A 221 -8.12 6.11 12.46
C ARG A 221 -6.69 6.27 12.97
N LEU A 222 -5.73 5.88 12.14
CA LEU A 222 -4.31 6.06 12.40
C LEU A 222 -3.91 7.47 11.93
N THR A 223 -3.41 8.29 12.85
CA THR A 223 -2.82 9.60 12.53
C THR A 223 -1.35 9.61 12.96
N ARG A 224 -0.56 10.55 12.44
CA ARG A 224 0.88 10.69 12.78
C ARG A 224 1.16 10.77 14.29
N LYS A 225 0.21 11.26 15.09
CA LYS A 225 0.42 11.53 16.53
C LYS A 225 -0.35 10.57 17.45
N LYS A 226 -1.52 10.06 17.05
CA LYS A 226 -2.42 9.23 17.89
C LYS A 226 -3.35 8.34 17.06
N GLN A 227 -3.93 7.33 17.72
CA GLN A 227 -5.12 6.65 17.21
C GLN A 227 -6.38 7.38 17.71
N VAL A 228 -7.32 7.65 16.82
CA VAL A 228 -8.60 8.28 17.17
C VAL A 228 -9.71 7.27 16.90
N GLN A 229 -10.46 6.88 17.93
CA GLN A 229 -11.60 5.98 17.76
C GLN A 229 -12.70 6.68 16.95
N ILE A 230 -13.13 6.05 15.87
CA ILE A 230 -14.13 6.58 14.94
C ILE A 230 -15.44 5.82 15.06
N TYR A 231 -15.38 4.51 15.27
CA TYR A 231 -16.57 3.66 15.24
C TYR A 231 -16.44 2.52 16.24
N THR A 232 -17.57 2.09 16.80
CA THR A 232 -17.66 0.93 17.68
C THR A 232 -18.98 0.23 17.46
N GLY A 233 -19.00 -1.07 17.66
CA GLY A 233 -20.23 -1.84 17.70
C GLY A 233 -20.04 -3.16 18.42
N SER A 234 -21.14 -3.88 18.58
CA SER A 234 -21.12 -5.20 19.21
C SER A 234 -22.24 -6.08 18.67
N VAL A 235 -21.95 -7.37 18.56
CA VAL A 235 -22.91 -8.42 18.20
C VAL A 235 -22.74 -9.60 19.16
N SER A 236 -23.74 -10.48 19.21
CA SER A 236 -23.64 -11.73 19.95
C SER A 236 -23.79 -12.90 18.99
N GLU A 237 -22.90 -13.87 19.07
CA GLU A 237 -22.90 -15.07 18.25
C GLU A 237 -22.97 -16.32 19.12
N PHE A 238 -23.64 -17.37 18.66
CA PHE A 238 -23.65 -18.65 19.36
C PHE A 238 -22.48 -19.52 18.87
N ILE A 239 -21.69 -20.06 19.79
CA ILE A 239 -20.50 -20.87 19.48
C ILE A 239 -20.58 -22.25 20.11
N LYS A 240 -20.28 -23.27 19.31
CA LYS A 240 -20.15 -24.67 19.75
C LYS A 240 -18.71 -25.00 20.09
N PRO A 241 -18.42 -26.05 20.88
CA PRO A 241 -17.07 -26.57 21.00
C PRO A 241 -16.40 -26.80 19.63
N GLY A 242 -15.13 -26.42 19.52
CA GLY A 242 -14.36 -26.50 18.28
C GLY A 242 -14.43 -25.22 17.43
N ARG A 243 -14.38 -25.40 16.11
CA ARG A 243 -14.27 -24.31 15.12
C ARG A 243 -15.66 -23.76 14.75
N ASN A 244 -15.80 -22.44 14.82
CA ASN A 244 -17.00 -21.71 14.42
C ASN A 244 -16.61 -20.61 13.44
N SER A 245 -17.29 -20.51 12.31
CA SER A 245 -17.06 -19.45 11.32
C SER A 245 -17.97 -18.26 11.58
N VAL A 246 -17.40 -17.06 11.65
CA VAL A 246 -18.13 -15.81 11.87
C VAL A 246 -17.94 -14.88 10.68
N ILE A 247 -19.05 -14.34 10.17
CA ILE A 247 -19.05 -13.25 9.19
C ILE A 247 -19.66 -12.04 9.89
N LEU A 248 -18.81 -11.11 10.30
CA LEU A 248 -19.19 -9.90 11.01
C LEU A 248 -19.45 -8.76 10.02
N GLU A 249 -20.66 -8.20 10.03
CA GLU A 249 -21.01 -7.02 9.26
C GLU A 249 -20.68 -5.73 10.01
N ILE A 250 -19.99 -4.81 9.35
CA ILE A 250 -19.71 -3.47 9.84
C ILE A 250 -20.61 -2.48 9.09
N SER A 251 -21.69 -2.06 9.74
CA SER A 251 -22.75 -1.27 9.11
C SER A 251 -22.45 0.23 9.07
N GLN A 252 -22.33 0.78 7.86
CA GLN A 252 -22.22 2.23 7.57
C GLN A 252 -21.30 3.03 8.52
N PRO A 253 -20.02 2.66 8.69
CA PRO A 253 -19.14 3.24 9.70
C PRO A 253 -18.71 4.71 9.45
N GLN A 254 -19.13 5.32 8.33
CA GLN A 254 -18.80 6.71 7.94
C GLN A 254 -17.29 7.00 7.98
N LEU A 255 -16.49 6.12 7.38
CA LEU A 255 -15.03 6.26 7.38
C LEU A 255 -14.59 7.16 6.23
N GLY A 256 -13.83 8.22 6.55
CA GLY A 256 -13.13 9.03 5.55
C GLY A 256 -11.88 8.35 5.00
N PHE A 257 -11.23 8.98 4.04
CA PHE A 257 -9.97 8.54 3.47
C PHE A 257 -8.85 8.45 4.52
N GLY A 258 -8.11 7.34 4.51
CA GLY A 258 -6.92 7.19 5.36
C GLY A 258 -6.68 5.77 5.83
N ASP A 259 -5.80 5.65 6.81
CA ASP A 259 -5.37 4.38 7.37
C ASP A 259 -6.09 4.10 8.70
N TYR A 260 -6.51 2.85 8.89
CA TYR A 260 -7.34 2.44 10.01
C TYR A 260 -6.84 1.12 10.61
N VAL A 261 -7.17 0.92 11.88
CA VAL A 261 -7.09 -0.37 12.55
C VAL A 261 -8.46 -0.72 13.10
N ILE A 262 -8.93 -1.94 12.83
CA ILE A 262 -10.09 -2.53 13.51
C ILE A 262 -9.59 -3.53 14.56
N LEU A 263 -10.06 -3.37 15.79
CA LEU A 263 -9.84 -4.30 16.89
C LEU A 263 -11.15 -5.06 17.12
N VAL A 264 -11.09 -6.38 17.21
CA VAL A 264 -12.22 -7.28 17.50
C VAL A 264 -11.88 -8.04 18.78
N GLU A 265 -12.71 -7.84 19.81
CA GLU A 265 -12.68 -8.58 21.06
C GLU A 265 -13.86 -9.55 21.10
N GLY A 266 -13.60 -10.85 21.24
CA GLY A 266 -14.63 -11.84 21.59
C GLY A 266 -14.54 -12.19 23.07
N ARG A 267 -15.68 -12.24 23.76
CA ARG A 267 -15.75 -12.60 25.19
C ARG A 267 -16.92 -13.55 25.45
N MET A 268 -16.64 -14.69 26.06
CA MET A 268 -17.66 -15.69 26.42
C MET A 268 -18.63 -15.12 27.47
N ALA A 269 -19.92 -15.39 27.31
CA ALA A 269 -20.95 -14.90 28.22
C ALA A 269 -20.91 -15.61 29.58
N SER A 270 -20.60 -16.91 29.60
CA SER A 270 -20.48 -17.70 30.83
C SER A 270 -19.33 -17.25 31.73
N ASN A 271 -18.20 -16.84 31.14
CA ASN A 271 -17.02 -16.39 31.87
C ASN A 271 -16.31 -15.24 31.14
N ARG A 272 -16.35 -14.05 31.75
CA ARG A 272 -15.79 -12.82 31.18
C ARG A 272 -14.26 -12.81 31.10
N ASP A 273 -13.57 -13.72 31.77
CA ASP A 273 -12.13 -13.90 31.68
C ASP A 273 -11.73 -14.73 30.45
N TYR A 274 -12.68 -15.42 29.81
CA TYR A 274 -12.46 -16.09 28.53
C TYR A 274 -12.71 -15.09 27.40
N TYR A 275 -11.67 -14.33 27.07
CA TYR A 275 -11.69 -13.36 26.00
C TYR A 275 -10.46 -13.49 25.09
N TYR A 276 -10.59 -13.00 23.86
CA TYR A 276 -9.50 -12.93 22.90
C TYR A 276 -9.64 -11.67 22.06
N VAL A 277 -8.51 -11.02 21.76
CA VAL A 277 -8.47 -9.80 20.96
C VAL A 277 -7.59 -10.02 19.74
N VAL A 278 -8.12 -9.66 18.57
CA VAL A 278 -7.40 -9.65 17.30
C VAL A 278 -7.60 -8.30 16.63
N GLN A 279 -6.62 -7.88 15.82
CA GLN A 279 -6.67 -6.61 15.11
C GLN A 279 -6.31 -6.78 13.64
N LYS A 280 -6.75 -5.84 12.81
CA LYS A 280 -6.44 -5.77 11.39
C LYS A 280 -6.28 -4.33 10.95
N ASN A 281 -5.19 -4.06 10.24
CA ASN A 281 -4.99 -2.79 9.55
C ASN A 281 -5.70 -2.83 8.20
N PHE A 282 -6.33 -1.72 7.84
CA PHE A 282 -6.97 -1.55 6.54
C PHE A 282 -6.93 -0.09 6.10
N MET A 283 -7.20 0.12 4.83
CA MET A 283 -7.18 1.43 4.21
C MET A 283 -8.56 1.78 3.68
N VAL A 284 -8.93 3.05 3.77
CA VAL A 284 -10.07 3.61 3.05
C VAL A 284 -9.50 4.49 1.96
N ARG A 285 -9.82 4.16 0.71
CA ARG A 285 -9.35 4.87 -0.50
C ARG A 285 -10.54 5.12 -1.42
N TRP A 286 -10.42 6.06 -2.34
CA TRP A 286 -11.39 6.27 -3.41
C TRP A 286 -10.78 5.79 -4.72
N HIS A 287 -11.58 5.14 -5.56
CA HIS A 287 -11.07 4.60 -6.83
C HIS A 287 -10.52 5.68 -7.76
N GLU A 288 -11.06 6.90 -7.68
CA GLU A 288 -10.61 8.06 -8.46
C GLU A 288 -9.34 8.69 -7.91
N ILE A 289 -8.99 8.44 -6.64
CA ILE A 289 -7.78 8.99 -6.01
C ILE A 289 -6.61 8.02 -6.24
N PRO A 290 -5.45 8.48 -6.79
CA PRO A 290 -4.30 7.62 -6.98
C PRO A 290 -3.80 7.04 -5.67
N GLU A 291 -3.34 5.79 -5.69
CA GLU A 291 -2.79 5.12 -4.49
C GLU A 291 -1.52 5.79 -3.94
N LEU A 292 -0.87 6.62 -4.76
CA LEU A 292 0.25 7.47 -4.36
C LEU A 292 -0.14 8.45 -3.24
N ILE A 293 -1.44 8.74 -3.11
CA ILE A 293 -1.99 9.56 -2.03
C ILE A 293 -2.36 8.64 -0.87
N SER A 294 -1.77 8.90 0.30
CA SER A 294 -2.09 8.20 1.55
C SER A 294 -2.71 9.12 2.61
N ASP A 295 -2.54 10.44 2.44
CA ASP A 295 -3.02 11.48 3.34
C ASP A 295 -3.60 12.63 2.49
N LEU A 296 -4.91 12.81 2.56
CA LEU A 296 -5.62 13.79 1.73
C LEU A 296 -5.27 15.23 2.14
N ASP A 297 -5.13 15.52 3.43
CA ASP A 297 -4.79 16.86 3.89
C ASP A 297 -3.41 17.27 3.39
N LYS A 298 -2.45 16.34 3.43
CA LYS A 298 -1.12 16.54 2.84
C LYS A 298 -1.19 16.69 1.32
N ALA A 299 -2.01 15.89 0.64
CA ALA A 299 -2.19 16.00 -0.80
C ALA A 299 -2.76 17.36 -1.21
N ILE A 300 -3.67 17.92 -0.42
CA ILE A 300 -4.23 19.26 -0.62
C ILE A 300 -3.17 20.35 -0.39
N GLU A 301 -2.32 20.22 0.64
CA GLU A 301 -1.18 21.14 0.83
C GLU A 301 -0.24 21.15 -0.37
N GLN A 302 0.00 19.98 -0.94
CA GLN A 302 0.87 19.81 -2.09
C GLN A 302 0.31 20.45 -3.36
N LEU A 303 -0.96 20.82 -3.45
CA LEU A 303 -1.54 21.50 -4.61
C LEU A 303 -0.97 22.90 -4.86
N VAL A 304 -0.16 23.45 -3.95
CA VAL A 304 0.42 24.80 -4.04
C VAL A 304 1.13 25.09 -5.37
N TYR A 305 1.61 24.07 -6.09
CA TYR A 305 2.31 24.25 -7.38
C TYR A 305 1.39 24.24 -8.60
N ILE A 306 0.11 23.89 -8.45
CA ILE A 306 -0.85 23.75 -9.56
C ILE A 306 -2.20 24.45 -9.32
N ALA A 307 -2.52 24.76 -8.06
CA ALA A 307 -3.76 25.40 -7.63
C ALA A 307 -3.52 26.83 -7.12
N LYS A 308 -4.55 27.68 -7.25
CA LYS A 308 -4.54 29.01 -6.64
C LYS A 308 -4.83 28.92 -5.13
N PRO A 309 -4.38 29.89 -4.32
CA PRO A 309 -4.66 29.91 -2.88
C PRO A 309 -6.14 29.80 -2.54
N GLU A 310 -7.03 30.42 -3.34
CA GLU A 310 -8.47 30.38 -3.12
C GLU A 310 -9.07 28.98 -3.34
N GLU A 311 -8.54 28.23 -4.32
CA GLU A 311 -8.96 26.85 -4.61
C GLU A 311 -8.55 25.91 -3.48
N ILE A 312 -7.31 26.06 -2.97
CA ILE A 312 -6.82 25.28 -1.82
C ILE A 312 -7.66 25.60 -0.57
N ASN A 313 -7.95 26.87 -0.32
CA ASN A 313 -8.77 27.29 0.82
C ASN A 313 -10.21 26.79 0.70
N TYR A 314 -10.78 26.76 -0.50
CA TYR A 314 -12.09 26.16 -0.76
C TYR A 314 -12.11 24.67 -0.39
N ILE A 315 -11.10 23.90 -0.77
CA ILE A 315 -11.03 22.47 -0.41
C ILE A 315 -10.84 22.30 1.10
N LYS A 316 -9.92 23.06 1.71
CA LYS A 316 -9.60 22.98 3.15
C LYS A 316 -10.74 23.39 4.07
N SER A 317 -11.65 24.24 3.61
CA SER A 317 -12.82 24.71 4.38
C SER A 317 -14.04 23.77 4.31
N ALA A 318 -13.86 22.53 3.85
CA ALA A 318 -14.90 21.51 3.90
C ALA A 318 -15.35 21.19 5.33
N SER A 319 -16.63 20.86 5.51
CA SER A 319 -17.25 20.56 6.81
C SER A 319 -16.82 19.22 7.38
N ASP A 320 -16.58 18.26 6.49
CA ASP A 320 -16.27 16.87 6.79
C ASP A 320 -15.35 16.29 5.71
N ASP A 321 -14.84 15.08 5.97
CA ASP A 321 -13.88 14.43 5.06
C ASP A 321 -14.50 14.09 3.71
N ALA A 322 -15.79 13.71 3.66
CA ALA A 322 -16.46 13.38 2.40
C ALA A 322 -16.61 14.61 1.50
N GLU A 323 -16.96 15.77 2.07
CA GLU A 323 -17.02 17.03 1.35
C GLU A 323 -15.61 17.50 0.91
N LYS A 324 -14.59 17.30 1.75
CA LYS A 324 -13.19 17.63 1.43
C LYS A 324 -12.71 16.81 0.22
N GLU A 325 -12.99 15.51 0.24
CA GLU A 325 -12.72 14.56 -0.84
C GLU A 325 -13.44 14.97 -2.12
N ARG A 326 -14.73 15.28 -2.06
CA ARG A 326 -15.51 15.75 -3.21
C ARG A 326 -14.90 17.01 -3.84
N ARG A 327 -14.57 18.03 -3.03
CA ARG A 327 -13.95 19.28 -3.51
C ARG A 327 -12.58 19.03 -4.15
N PHE A 328 -11.79 18.13 -3.57
CA PHE A 328 -10.50 17.74 -4.10
C PHE A 328 -10.63 17.05 -5.47
N LEU A 329 -11.56 16.10 -5.60
CA LEU A 329 -11.83 15.42 -6.87
C LEU A 329 -12.38 16.38 -7.93
N GLU A 330 -13.25 17.32 -7.55
CA GLU A 330 -13.75 18.34 -8.46
C GLU A 330 -12.66 19.27 -9.00
N PHE A 331 -11.66 19.59 -8.18
CA PHE A 331 -10.48 20.33 -8.64
C PHE A 331 -9.74 19.56 -9.73
N TRP A 332 -9.45 18.28 -9.50
CA TRP A 332 -8.74 17.45 -10.47
C TRP A 332 -9.56 17.19 -11.73
N ARG A 333 -10.87 16.91 -11.61
CA ARG A 333 -11.75 16.68 -12.75
C ARG A 333 -11.80 17.86 -13.71
N LYS A 334 -11.65 19.10 -13.22
CA LYS A 334 -11.56 20.31 -14.08
C LYS A 334 -10.24 20.39 -14.86
N LYS A 335 -9.20 19.71 -14.41
CA LYS A 335 -7.87 19.66 -15.02
C LYS A 335 -7.61 18.33 -15.75
N ASP A 336 -8.62 17.48 -15.88
CA ASP A 336 -8.50 16.19 -16.53
C ASP A 336 -8.31 16.35 -18.04
N PRO A 337 -7.15 15.96 -18.61
CA PRO A 337 -6.93 16.02 -20.05
C PRO A 337 -7.77 14.98 -20.81
N THR A 338 -8.22 13.92 -20.13
CA THR A 338 -8.84 12.73 -20.73
C THR A 338 -10.07 12.31 -19.93
N PRO A 339 -11.12 13.15 -19.84
CA PRO A 339 -12.27 12.93 -18.95
C PRO A 339 -13.13 11.70 -19.28
N ASN A 340 -12.84 11.00 -20.38
CA ASN A 340 -13.51 9.76 -20.76
C ASN A 340 -12.82 8.52 -20.16
N THR A 341 -11.69 8.67 -19.49
CA THR A 341 -11.04 7.58 -18.74
C THR A 341 -11.49 7.64 -17.28
N LEU A 342 -11.40 6.50 -16.58
CA LEU A 342 -11.73 6.43 -15.15
C LEU A 342 -10.74 7.17 -14.25
N LYS A 343 -9.61 7.61 -14.80
CA LYS A 343 -8.45 8.12 -14.05
C LYS A 343 -8.02 9.44 -14.62
N ASN A 344 -7.57 10.32 -13.75
CA ASN A 344 -6.97 11.57 -14.15
C ASN A 344 -5.44 11.39 -14.26
N GLU A 345 -4.95 11.26 -15.48
CA GLU A 345 -3.53 11.00 -15.78
C GLU A 345 -2.64 12.15 -15.27
N LEU A 346 -3.13 13.39 -15.34
CA LEU A 346 -2.42 14.56 -14.80
C LEU A 346 -2.27 14.48 -13.27
N MET A 347 -3.31 14.03 -12.56
CA MET A 347 -3.24 13.82 -11.12
C MET A 347 -2.24 12.71 -10.76
N GLU A 348 -2.26 11.58 -11.48
CA GLU A 348 -1.31 10.48 -11.26
C GLU A 348 0.14 10.95 -11.48
N GLU A 349 0.40 11.67 -12.57
CA GLU A 349 1.71 12.22 -12.87
C GLU A 349 2.15 13.22 -11.79
N TYR A 350 1.27 14.14 -11.40
CA TYR A 350 1.56 15.15 -10.39
C TYR A 350 1.99 14.52 -9.06
N TYR A 351 1.21 13.58 -8.53
CA TYR A 351 1.56 12.91 -7.28
C TYR A 351 2.72 11.93 -7.43
N GLY A 352 2.96 11.41 -8.64
CA GLY A 352 4.17 10.69 -9.00
C GLY A 352 5.43 11.56 -8.84
N ARG A 353 5.41 12.78 -9.37
CA ARG A 353 6.50 13.77 -9.22
C ARG A 353 6.68 14.19 -7.76
N VAL A 354 5.60 14.35 -7.01
CA VAL A 354 5.65 14.64 -5.56
C VAL A 354 6.32 13.51 -4.79
N LYS A 355 5.97 12.24 -5.07
CA LYS A 355 6.61 11.07 -4.46
C LYS A 355 8.09 11.05 -4.76
N TYR A 356 8.46 11.20 -6.03
CA TYR A 356 9.86 11.26 -6.47
C TYR A 356 10.62 12.35 -5.72
N ALA A 357 10.06 13.56 -5.65
CA ALA A 357 10.68 14.67 -4.95
C ALA A 357 10.92 14.35 -3.46
N ASN A 358 9.97 13.71 -2.79
CA ASN A 358 10.13 13.32 -1.39
C ASN A 358 11.20 12.24 -1.18
N GLU A 359 11.34 11.31 -2.12
CA GLU A 359 12.32 10.23 -2.05
C GLU A 359 13.75 10.71 -2.36
N HIS A 360 13.90 11.70 -3.26
CA HIS A 360 15.22 12.09 -3.80
C HIS A 360 15.74 13.43 -3.29
N PHE A 361 14.85 14.37 -2.94
CA PHE A 361 15.21 15.74 -2.53
C PHE A 361 14.87 16.01 -1.06
N GLY A 362 14.31 15.03 -0.34
CA GLY A 362 14.01 15.15 1.08
C GLY A 362 15.25 15.21 1.95
N HIS A 363 15.24 16.11 2.94
CA HIS A 363 16.25 16.21 3.99
C HIS A 363 15.58 16.55 5.33
N TYR A 364 15.94 17.65 6.00
CA TYR A 364 15.25 18.20 7.17
C TYR A 364 13.80 18.61 6.89
N ILE A 365 13.44 18.86 5.63
CA ILE A 365 12.08 19.09 5.17
C ILE A 365 11.66 18.04 4.14
N GLU A 366 10.34 17.87 3.97
CA GLU A 366 9.80 16.99 2.93
C GLU A 366 10.25 17.49 1.54
N GLY A 367 10.71 16.58 0.68
CA GLY A 367 11.36 16.92 -0.58
C GLY A 367 10.50 17.77 -1.52
N TRP A 368 9.17 17.61 -1.49
CA TRP A 368 8.26 18.47 -2.25
C TRP A 368 8.38 19.96 -1.90
N LYS A 369 8.81 20.31 -0.68
CA LYS A 369 8.99 21.69 -0.20
C LYS A 369 10.36 22.29 -0.56
N THR A 370 11.27 21.49 -1.09
CA THR A 370 12.61 21.96 -1.49
C THR A 370 12.56 22.66 -2.84
N ASP A 371 13.58 23.45 -3.16
CA ASP A 371 13.61 24.16 -4.44
C ASP A 371 13.73 23.20 -5.62
N MET A 372 14.57 22.16 -5.50
CA MET A 372 14.68 21.10 -6.50
C MET A 372 13.36 20.33 -6.66
N GLY A 373 12.71 19.99 -5.54
CA GLY A 373 11.40 19.32 -5.57
C GLY A 373 10.31 20.16 -6.21
N MET A 374 10.26 21.46 -5.91
CA MET A 374 9.35 22.41 -6.55
C MET A 374 9.56 22.45 -8.07
N VAL A 375 10.80 22.64 -8.53
CA VAL A 375 11.11 22.68 -9.98
C VAL A 375 10.75 21.35 -10.64
N TYR A 376 11.08 20.22 -10.01
CA TYR A 376 10.74 18.89 -10.55
C TYR A 376 9.23 18.65 -10.63
N ILE A 377 8.45 19.09 -9.65
CA ILE A 377 6.99 18.93 -9.67
C ILE A 377 6.38 19.80 -10.78
N ILE A 378 6.81 21.06 -10.89
CA ILE A 378 6.28 22.02 -11.87
C ILE A 378 6.66 21.61 -13.30
N PHE A 379 7.93 21.33 -13.57
CA PHE A 379 8.46 21.16 -14.92
C PHE A 379 8.68 19.69 -15.31
N GLY A 380 8.60 18.77 -14.35
CA GLY A 380 8.87 17.35 -14.58
C GLY A 380 10.36 17.02 -14.57
N PRO A 381 10.74 15.83 -15.09
CA PRO A 381 12.13 15.44 -15.25
C PRO A 381 12.91 16.41 -16.15
N PRO A 382 14.11 16.85 -15.74
CA PRO A 382 14.97 17.65 -16.60
C PRO A 382 15.46 16.82 -17.80
N SER A 383 15.65 17.49 -18.94
CA SER A 383 16.24 16.88 -20.14
C SER A 383 17.69 16.47 -19.93
N SER A 384 18.43 17.23 -19.12
CA SER A 384 19.82 16.93 -18.74
C SER A 384 20.14 17.56 -17.39
N VAL A 385 21.02 16.92 -16.62
CA VAL A 385 21.53 17.42 -15.34
C VAL A 385 23.05 17.47 -15.41
N ASP A 386 23.61 18.65 -15.17
CA ASP A 386 25.05 18.88 -15.07
C ASP A 386 25.42 19.14 -13.61
N ARG A 387 26.42 18.42 -13.10
CA ARG A 387 26.74 18.36 -11.66
C ARG A 387 28.16 18.78 -11.41
N HIS A 388 28.33 19.70 -10.47
CA HIS A 388 29.61 20.29 -10.12
C HIS A 388 29.87 20.13 -8.61
N PRO A 389 30.15 18.90 -8.13
CA PRO A 389 30.29 18.64 -6.69
C PRO A 389 31.63 19.07 -6.08
N PHE A 390 32.67 19.28 -6.90
CA PHE A 390 34.06 19.50 -6.45
C PHE A 390 34.78 20.63 -7.19
N ASP A 391 34.03 21.57 -7.77
CA ASP A 391 34.60 22.70 -8.49
C ASP A 391 35.43 23.57 -7.55
N ILE A 392 36.71 23.74 -7.89
CA ILE A 392 37.66 24.56 -7.12
C ILE A 392 37.11 26.00 -7.04
N ASP A 393 37.08 26.55 -5.82
CA ASP A 393 36.58 27.89 -5.49
C ASP A 393 35.07 28.12 -5.68
N SER A 394 34.26 27.07 -5.75
CA SER A 394 32.79 27.19 -5.76
C SER A 394 32.11 26.22 -4.78
N LYS A 395 30.90 26.58 -4.34
CA LYS A 395 30.04 25.66 -3.59
C LYS A 395 29.48 24.60 -4.56
N PRO A 396 29.23 23.36 -4.12
CA PRO A 396 28.61 22.34 -4.97
C PRO A 396 27.31 22.84 -5.61
N TYR A 397 27.14 22.62 -6.91
CA TYR A 397 25.93 23.05 -7.63
C TYR A 397 25.49 22.06 -8.69
N GLU A 398 24.20 22.09 -9.01
CA GLU A 398 23.59 21.36 -10.12
C GLU A 398 22.92 22.34 -11.10
N ILE A 399 23.05 22.06 -12.39
CA ILE A 399 22.32 22.76 -13.45
C ILE A 399 21.36 21.77 -14.11
N TRP A 400 20.07 22.07 -14.03
CA TRP A 400 19.03 21.31 -14.69
C TRP A 400 18.62 22.01 -15.97
N TYR A 401 18.69 21.31 -17.10
CA TYR A 401 18.31 21.82 -18.41
C TYR A 401 16.96 21.25 -18.83
N TYR A 402 16.06 22.14 -19.26
CA TYR A 402 14.77 21.79 -19.84
C TYR A 402 14.71 22.35 -21.26
N TYR A 403 15.10 21.54 -22.24
CA TYR A 403 15.25 22.00 -23.62
C TYR A 403 13.91 22.34 -24.28
N GLU A 404 12.84 21.61 -23.96
CA GLU A 404 11.50 21.82 -24.53
C GLU A 404 10.93 23.21 -24.23
N ILE A 405 11.25 23.75 -23.05
CA ILE A 405 10.81 25.09 -22.62
C ILE A 405 11.95 26.11 -22.67
N ASN A 406 13.12 25.73 -23.21
CA ASN A 406 14.34 26.53 -23.30
C ASN A 406 14.71 27.21 -21.96
N ARG A 407 14.71 26.45 -20.87
CA ARG A 407 15.07 26.94 -19.52
C ARG A 407 16.19 26.13 -18.89
N ARG A 408 16.90 26.78 -17.97
CA ARG A 408 17.79 26.11 -17.03
C ARG A 408 17.54 26.60 -15.61
N PHE A 409 17.71 25.72 -14.64
CA PHE A 409 17.64 26.03 -13.22
C PHE A 409 18.97 25.65 -12.58
N ILE A 410 19.55 26.58 -11.84
CA ILE A 410 20.82 26.37 -11.13
C ILE A 410 20.52 26.27 -9.65
N PHE A 411 20.98 25.18 -9.03
CA PHE A 411 20.82 24.92 -7.62
C PHE A 411 22.19 24.87 -6.95
N VAL A 412 22.37 25.59 -5.86
CA VAL A 412 23.63 25.62 -5.12
C VAL A 412 23.41 25.05 -3.73
N ASP A 413 24.23 24.09 -3.31
CA ASP A 413 24.24 23.61 -1.92
C ASP A 413 24.93 24.66 -1.05
N GLU A 414 24.14 25.42 -0.31
CA GLU A 414 24.69 26.49 0.53
C GLU A 414 25.41 25.96 1.76
N THR A 415 25.10 24.72 2.16
CA THR A 415 25.43 24.14 3.47
C THR A 415 26.50 23.05 3.40
N GLY A 416 26.67 22.42 2.24
CA GLY A 416 27.52 21.24 2.05
C GLY A 416 26.88 19.93 2.54
N PHE A 417 25.61 19.96 2.93
CA PHE A 417 24.85 18.81 3.43
C PHE A 417 23.68 18.41 2.51
N GLY A 418 23.64 18.92 1.28
CA GLY A 418 22.62 18.62 0.28
C GLY A 418 21.38 19.53 0.32
N ASP A 419 21.44 20.69 1.00
CA ASP A 419 20.37 21.71 0.96
C ASP A 419 20.58 22.65 -0.24
N TYR A 420 20.21 22.13 -1.41
CA TYR A 420 20.31 22.83 -2.69
C TYR A 420 19.25 23.93 -2.83
N ARG A 421 19.70 25.18 -2.99
CA ARG A 421 18.88 26.38 -3.15
C ARG A 421 18.87 26.88 -4.58
N LEU A 422 17.69 27.23 -5.08
CA LEU A 422 17.53 27.75 -6.43
C LEU A 422 17.99 29.20 -6.49
N ILE A 423 19.01 29.47 -7.32
CA ILE A 423 19.56 30.83 -7.49
C ILE A 423 18.99 31.55 -8.73
N THR A 424 18.23 30.84 -9.57
CA THR A 424 17.61 31.40 -10.78
C THR A 424 16.15 31.75 -10.49
N PRO A 425 15.66 32.97 -10.79
CA PRO A 425 14.26 33.31 -10.57
C PRO A 425 13.33 32.42 -11.39
N LEU A 426 12.27 31.88 -10.76
CA LEU A 426 11.24 31.08 -11.45
C LEU A 426 10.43 31.93 -12.47
N TRP A 427 10.41 33.25 -12.31
CA TRP A 427 9.47 34.19 -12.93
C TRP A 427 10.20 35.17 -13.87
N ASP A 428 9.84 35.14 -15.16
CA ASP A 428 10.08 36.16 -16.19
C ASP A 428 8.71 36.36 -16.89
N GLU A 429 8.38 37.58 -17.34
CA GLU A 429 7.09 38.06 -17.85
C GLU A 429 6.38 37.13 -18.86
N TRP A 430 7.11 36.20 -19.48
CA TRP A 430 6.62 35.19 -20.42
C TRP A 430 5.79 34.03 -19.82
N THR A 431 5.89 33.70 -18.51
CA THR A 431 5.15 32.57 -17.90
C THR A 431 3.73 32.88 -17.48
N ARG A 432 3.22 34.10 -17.72
CA ARG A 432 1.86 34.51 -17.33
C ARG A 432 0.75 33.69 -18.01
N ASN A 433 1.07 32.94 -19.07
CA ASN A 433 0.09 32.31 -19.96
C ASN A 433 0.20 30.78 -20.13
N ILE A 434 1.09 30.08 -19.40
CA ILE A 434 1.25 28.61 -19.62
C ILE A 434 0.15 27.78 -18.92
N TRP A 435 -0.60 28.38 -17.98
CA TRP A 435 -1.67 27.68 -17.22
C TRP A 435 -2.98 28.48 -17.12
N ARG A 436 -3.33 29.24 -18.16
CA ARG A 436 -4.67 29.83 -18.30
C ARG A 436 -5.58 28.97 -19.14
#